data_AF-A0A938JKM9-F1
#
_entry.id   AF-A0A938JKM9-F1
#
_cell.length_a   1.000
_cell.length_b   1.000
_cell.length_c   1.000
_cell.angle_alpha   90.00
_cell.angle_beta   90.00
_cell.angle_gamma   90.00
#
_symmetry.space_group_name_H-M   'P 1'
#
loop_
_entity.id
_entity.type
_entity.pdbx_description
1 polymer ?
#
loop_
_entity_poly.entity_id
_entity_poly.type
_entity_poly.pdbx_seq_one_letter_code
_entity_poly.pdbx_strand_id
1 'polypeptide(L)'
;MGAEEKKEASLICRNNHDLIVTIVNRGNAELILNASKKAGAEGGTVIYGRGMGIHEKGSIMGIPIEPEKEIIFTIISKDKTREILSAITAAGNLDEPGTGVAFVINIQEVAGICHLLENV
;
A
#
# COMPACT_ATOMS: atom_id res chain seq x y z
N MET A 1 1.73 33.71 15.62
CA MET A 1 1.31 32.66 14.67
C MET A 1 -0.20 32.53 14.78
N GLY A 2 -0.90 32.81 13.68
CA GLY A 2 -2.36 33.01 13.66
C GLY A 2 -3.15 31.70 13.80
N ALA A 3 -4.42 31.80 14.17
CA ALA A 3 -5.32 30.66 14.32
C ALA A 3 -5.57 29.89 13.01
N GLU A 4 -5.42 30.54 11.85
CA GLU A 4 -5.52 29.93 10.52
C GLU A 4 -4.37 28.97 10.20
N GLU A 5 -3.12 29.38 10.49
CA GLU A 5 -1.91 28.55 10.32
C GLU A 5 -1.97 27.25 11.13
N LYS A 6 -2.55 27.30 12.34
CA LYS A 6 -2.72 26.10 13.19
C LYS A 6 -3.74 25.11 12.63
N LYS A 7 -4.76 25.59 11.91
CA LYS A 7 -5.81 24.74 11.34
C LYS A 7 -5.33 24.01 10.09
N GLU A 8 -4.58 24.72 9.24
CA GLU A 8 -3.94 24.16 8.05
C GLU A 8 -2.86 23.12 8.42
N ALA A 9 -2.07 23.39 9.45
CA ALA A 9 -1.11 22.42 10.00
C ALA A 9 -1.77 21.20 10.66
N SER A 10 -3.02 21.30 11.14
CA SER A 10 -3.73 20.13 11.68
C SER A 10 -4.20 19.18 10.57
N LEU A 11 -4.58 19.72 9.41
CA LEU A 11 -5.03 18.96 8.24
C LEU A 11 -3.88 18.26 7.50
N ILE A 12 -2.64 18.74 7.71
CA ILE A 12 -1.43 18.23 7.07
C ILE A 12 -0.55 17.55 8.12
N CYS A 13 -0.57 16.22 8.16
CA CYS A 13 0.35 15.48 9.01
C CYS A 13 1.74 15.41 8.36
N ARG A 14 2.74 16.01 9.00
CA ARG A 14 4.13 16.02 8.52
C ARG A 14 4.93 14.84 9.03
N ASN A 15 5.58 14.13 8.10
CA ASN A 15 6.63 13.14 8.32
C ASN A 15 6.30 12.01 9.32
N ASN A 16 5.03 11.69 9.55
CA ASN A 16 4.59 10.65 10.48
C ASN A 16 3.95 9.42 9.79
N HIS A 17 3.94 9.40 8.45
CA HIS A 17 3.29 8.35 7.68
C HIS A 17 4.25 7.72 6.68
N ASP A 18 4.02 6.44 6.41
CA ASP A 18 4.61 5.72 5.30
C ASP A 18 3.49 5.22 4.37
N LEU A 19 3.84 5.04 3.10
CA LEU A 19 3.01 4.36 2.12
C LEU A 19 3.60 2.97 1.88
N ILE A 20 2.84 1.94 2.22
CA ILE A 20 3.14 0.60 1.74
C ILE A 20 2.48 0.44 0.38
N VAL A 21 3.31 0.18 -0.63
CA VAL A 21 2.86 -0.21 -1.97
C VAL A 21 3.01 -1.71 -2.09
N THR A 22 1.91 -2.40 -2.36
CA THR A 22 1.92 -3.86 -2.59
C THR A 22 1.45 -4.13 -4.01
N ILE A 23 2.19 -4.92 -4.77
CA ILE A 23 1.87 -5.32 -6.14
C ILE A 23 1.74 -6.84 -6.15
N VAL A 24 0.56 -7.35 -6.49
CA VAL A 24 0.25 -8.79 -6.49
C VAL A 24 -0.48 -9.19 -7.77
N ASN A 25 -0.56 -10.48 -8.03
CA ASN A 25 -1.42 -11.02 -9.08
C ASN A 25 -2.89 -10.65 -8.83
N ARG A 26 -3.63 -10.41 -9.91
CA ARG A 26 -5.07 -10.10 -9.81
C ARG A 26 -5.82 -11.17 -9.03
N GLY A 27 -6.73 -10.74 -8.16
CA GLY A 27 -7.51 -11.60 -7.26
C GLY A 27 -6.94 -11.70 -5.84
N ASN A 28 -5.74 -11.18 -5.59
CA ASN A 28 -5.10 -11.24 -4.27
C ASN A 28 -5.24 -9.94 -3.46
N ALA A 29 -5.74 -8.84 -4.04
CA ALA A 29 -5.82 -7.56 -3.31
C ALA A 29 -6.67 -7.63 -2.04
N GLU A 30 -7.80 -8.36 -2.07
CA GLU A 30 -8.67 -8.47 -0.90
C GLU A 30 -7.98 -9.21 0.27
N LEU A 31 -7.21 -10.25 -0.04
CA LEU A 31 -6.40 -10.97 0.95
C LEU A 31 -5.39 -10.02 1.61
N ILE A 32 -4.65 -9.26 0.81
CA ILE A 32 -3.66 -8.28 1.28
C ILE A 32 -4.33 -7.17 2.11
N LEU A 33 -5.43 -6.61 1.62
CA LEU A 33 -6.16 -5.54 2.30
C LEU A 33 -6.66 -6.02 3.66
N ASN A 34 -7.23 -7.22 3.73
CA ASN A 34 -7.71 -7.80 4.99
C ASN A 34 -6.57 -8.09 5.98
N ALA A 35 -5.42 -8.57 5.49
CA ALA A 35 -4.24 -8.78 6.33
C ALA A 35 -3.72 -7.46 6.90
N SER A 36 -3.60 -6.42 6.06
CA SER A 36 -3.17 -5.09 6.49
C SER A 36 -4.11 -4.49 7.54
N LYS A 37 -5.43 -4.62 7.35
CA LYS A 37 -6.45 -4.14 8.29
C LYS A 37 -6.37 -4.84 9.64
N LYS A 38 -6.19 -6.17 9.64
CA LYS A 38 -6.00 -6.95 10.87
C LYS A 38 -4.73 -6.54 11.64
N ALA A 39 -3.70 -6.10 10.93
CA ALA A 39 -2.46 -5.57 11.51
C ALA A 39 -2.53 -4.07 11.89
N GLY A 40 -3.71 -3.45 11.82
CA GLY A 40 -3.92 -2.07 12.29
C GLY A 40 -3.82 -0.99 11.22
N ALA A 41 -3.81 -1.35 9.92
CA ALA A 41 -4.11 -0.40 8.85
C ALA A 41 -5.60 -0.03 8.85
N GLU A 42 -5.91 1.19 8.43
CA GLU A 42 -7.31 1.67 8.39
C GLU A 42 -7.97 1.36 7.04
N GLY A 43 -7.16 1.15 6.00
CA GLY A 43 -7.65 0.82 4.67
C GLY A 43 -6.57 0.83 3.61
N GLY A 44 -7.01 0.97 2.36
CA GLY A 44 -6.13 1.06 1.21
C GLY A 44 -6.91 1.30 -0.08
N THR A 45 -6.20 1.80 -1.09
CA THR A 45 -6.73 2.00 -2.43
C THR A 45 -6.18 0.92 -3.34
N VAL A 46 -7.04 0.30 -4.14
CA VAL A 46 -6.65 -0.72 -5.12
C VAL A 46 -6.75 -0.14 -6.52
N ILE A 47 -5.70 -0.28 -7.30
CA ILE A 47 -5.69 0.02 -8.74
C ILE A 47 -5.31 -1.23 -9.53
N TYR A 48 -5.86 -1.35 -10.74
CA TYR A 48 -5.52 -2.44 -11.65
C TYR A 48 -4.36 -2.02 -12.55
N GLY A 49 -3.48 -2.98 -12.84
CA GLY A 49 -2.32 -2.76 -13.70
C GLY A 49 -1.93 -4.00 -14.46
N ARG A 50 -0.80 -3.90 -15.16
CA ARG A 50 -0.17 -5.01 -15.87
C ARG A 50 1.29 -5.12 -15.45
N GLY A 51 1.76 -6.35 -15.28
CA GLY A 51 3.14 -6.67 -14.93
C GLY A 51 3.94 -7.13 -16.14
N MET A 52 5.25 -6.90 -16.09
CA MET A 52 6.24 -7.41 -17.03
C MET A 52 7.49 -7.83 -16.24
N GLY A 53 7.39 -8.94 -15.51
CA GLY A 53 8.50 -9.54 -14.76
C GLY A 53 9.42 -10.43 -15.60
N ILE A 54 10.62 -10.70 -15.07
CA ILE A 54 11.65 -11.56 -15.71
C ILE A 54 11.12 -12.99 -15.92
N HIS A 55 10.29 -13.47 -14.99
CA HIS A 55 9.60 -14.77 -15.03
C HIS A 55 8.20 -14.70 -15.67
N GLU A 56 7.75 -13.51 -16.06
CA GLU A 56 6.41 -13.28 -16.63
C GLU A 56 6.43 -13.17 -18.15
N LYS A 57 7.60 -13.36 -18.78
CA LYS A 57 7.75 -13.44 -20.24
C LYS A 57 7.22 -14.78 -20.76
N GLY A 58 5.92 -15.00 -20.57
CA GLY A 58 5.17 -16.05 -21.23
C GLY A 58 4.62 -15.56 -22.56
N SER A 59 4.57 -16.44 -23.57
CA SER A 59 3.82 -16.20 -24.80
C SER A 59 2.91 -17.38 -25.07
N ILE A 60 1.64 -17.13 -25.34
CA ILE A 60 0.73 -18.13 -25.91
C ILE A 60 0.60 -17.84 -27.39
N MET A 61 0.93 -18.82 -28.24
CA MET A 61 0.82 -18.71 -29.70
C MET A 61 1.54 -17.48 -30.31
N GLY A 62 2.67 -17.06 -29.72
CA GLY A 62 3.44 -15.90 -30.17
C GLY A 62 2.90 -14.54 -29.71
N ILE A 63 1.83 -14.51 -28.92
CA ILE A 63 1.29 -13.29 -28.30
C ILE A 63 1.93 -13.12 -26.92
N PRO A 64 2.59 -11.98 -26.62
CA PRO A 64 3.13 -11.71 -25.29
C PRO A 64 2.00 -11.64 -24.26
N ILE A 65 2.15 -12.36 -23.15
CA ILE A 65 1.20 -12.35 -22.04
C ILE A 65 1.67 -11.30 -21.05
N GLU A 66 0.86 -10.27 -20.86
CA GLU A 66 1.04 -9.29 -19.78
C GLU A 66 0.13 -9.72 -18.62
N PRO A 67 0.68 -10.27 -17.51
CA PRO A 67 -0.15 -10.65 -16.37
C PRO A 67 -0.87 -9.45 -15.76
N GLU A 68 -2.15 -9.64 -15.45
CA GLU A 68 -2.95 -8.65 -14.73
C GLU A 68 -2.49 -8.57 -13.27
N LYS A 69 -2.32 -7.35 -12.79
CA LYS A 69 -1.86 -7.04 -11.44
C LYS A 69 -2.88 -6.19 -10.70
N GLU A 70 -2.84 -6.31 -9.39
CA GLU A 70 -3.48 -5.37 -8.47
C GLU A 70 -2.40 -4.69 -7.64
N ILE A 71 -2.46 -3.35 -7.60
CA ILE A 71 -1.55 -2.53 -6.82
C ILE A 71 -2.37 -1.92 -5.69
N ILE A 72 -1.93 -2.17 -4.46
CA ILE A 72 -2.56 -1.69 -3.23
C ILE A 72 -1.69 -0.59 -2.63
N PHE A 73 -2.31 0.56 -2.39
CA PHE A 73 -1.74 1.69 -1.67
C PHE A 73 -2.31 1.74 -0.26
N THR A 74 -1.46 1.56 0.74
CA THR A 74 -1.83 1.58 2.16
C THR A 74 -1.02 2.65 2.87
N ILE A 75 -1.65 3.78 3.17
CA ILE A 75 -1.08 4.85 4.00
C ILE A 75 -1.25 4.44 5.46
N ILE A 76 -0.17 4.52 6.23
CA ILE A 76 -0.12 4.06 7.61
C ILE A 76 0.75 4.99 8.47
N SER A 77 0.53 4.97 9.78
CA SER A 77 1.44 5.60 10.73
C SER A 77 2.78 4.86 10.75
N LYS A 78 3.88 5.60 10.82
CA LYS A 78 5.26 5.05 10.75
C LYS A 78 5.57 4.01 11.81
N ASP A 79 4.97 4.12 12.99
CA ASP A 79 5.13 3.16 14.09
C ASP A 79 4.57 1.77 13.74
N LYS A 80 3.60 1.68 12.82
CA LYS A 80 2.98 0.43 12.39
C LYS A 80 3.63 -0.18 11.14
N THR A 81 4.57 0.50 10.50
CA THR A 81 5.16 0.08 9.21
C THR A 81 5.68 -1.34 9.22
N ARG A 82 6.45 -1.72 10.24
CA ARG A 82 7.06 -3.05 10.31
C ARG A 82 6.02 -4.15 10.50
N GLU A 83 5.04 -3.93 11.36
CA GLU A 83 3.99 -4.90 11.68
C GLU A 83 3.09 -5.16 10.46
N ILE A 84 2.62 -4.08 9.83
CA ILE A 84 1.72 -4.17 8.67
C ILE A 84 2.45 -4.77 7.46
N LEU A 85 3.70 -4.36 7.20
CA LEU A 85 4.50 -4.95 6.12
C LEU A 85 4.70 -6.45 6.35
N SER A 86 5.03 -6.88 7.57
CA SER A 86 5.19 -8.30 7.90
C SER A 86 3.90 -9.10 7.68
N ALA A 87 2.75 -8.55 8.04
CA ALA A 87 1.45 -9.18 7.84
C ALA A 87 1.11 -9.32 6.35
N ILE A 88 1.42 -8.28 5.55
CA ILE A 88 1.25 -8.29 4.09
C ILE A 88 2.17 -9.35 3.45
N THR A 89 3.45 -9.38 3.83
CA THR A 89 4.42 -10.35 3.32
C THR A 89 3.94 -11.78 3.58
N ALA A 90 3.51 -12.08 4.80
CA ALA A 90 3.03 -13.41 5.17
C ALA A 90 1.72 -13.78 4.46
N ALA A 91 0.78 -12.85 4.33
CA ALA A 91 -0.50 -13.14 3.67
C ALA A 91 -0.36 -13.33 2.15
N GLY A 92 0.57 -12.61 1.52
CA GLY A 92 0.83 -12.69 0.08
C GLY A 92 1.89 -13.70 -0.33
N ASN A 93 2.52 -14.42 0.61
CA ASN A 93 3.73 -15.23 0.37
C ASN A 93 4.77 -14.46 -0.45
N LEU A 94 5.02 -13.19 -0.10
CA LEU A 94 5.88 -12.30 -0.91
C LEU A 94 7.37 -12.67 -0.86
N ASP A 95 7.73 -13.67 -0.05
CA ASP A 95 9.01 -14.35 0.00
C ASP A 95 9.16 -15.46 -1.05
N GLU A 96 8.06 -15.87 -1.70
CA GLU A 96 8.07 -16.84 -2.79
C GLU A 96 8.20 -16.19 -4.17
N PRO A 97 8.90 -16.81 -5.14
CA PRO A 97 9.00 -16.27 -6.49
C PRO A 97 7.65 -16.12 -7.19
N GLY A 98 7.39 -14.94 -7.76
CA GLY A 98 6.25 -14.70 -8.65
C GLY A 98 4.92 -14.34 -7.96
N THR A 99 4.91 -14.20 -6.63
CA THR A 99 3.71 -13.84 -5.86
C THR A 99 3.45 -12.33 -5.82
N GLY A 100 4.50 -11.52 -5.89
CA GLY A 100 4.40 -10.07 -5.92
C GLY A 100 5.63 -9.36 -5.35
N VAL A 101 5.43 -8.09 -4.98
CA VAL A 101 6.41 -7.29 -4.25
C VAL A 101 5.69 -6.30 -3.34
N ALA A 102 6.25 -6.02 -2.17
CA ALA A 102 5.84 -4.91 -1.33
C ALA A 102 7.05 -4.04 -0.98
N PHE A 103 6.85 -2.73 -0.96
CA PHE A 103 7.89 -1.78 -0.59
C PHE A 103 7.29 -0.56 0.12
N VAL A 104 8.13 0.14 0.86
CA VAL A 104 7.73 1.27 1.70
C VAL A 104 8.28 2.57 1.11
N ILE A 105 7.42 3.57 0.99
CA ILE A 105 7.80 4.94 0.60
C ILE A 105 7.53 5.86 1.79
N ASN A 106 8.53 6.68 2.14
CA ASN A 106 8.37 7.70 3.16
C ASN A 106 7.47 8.84 2.66
N ILE A 107 6.41 9.19 3.40
CA ILE A 107 5.54 10.31 3.05
C ILE A 107 5.97 11.56 3.85
N GLN A 108 6.35 12.61 3.13
CA GLN A 108 6.72 13.89 3.75
C GLN A 108 5.51 14.61 4.33
N GLU A 109 4.41 14.68 3.57
CA GLU A 109 3.18 15.34 3.98
C GLU A 109 1.98 14.54 3.49
N VAL A 110 0.97 14.40 4.35
CA VAL A 110 -0.31 13.81 3.99
C VAL A 110 -1.43 14.72 4.45
N ALA A 111 -2.46 14.87 3.61
CA ALA A 111 -3.65 15.65 3.91
C ALA A 111 -4.91 14.82 3.68
N GLY A 112 -5.99 15.16 4.38
CA GLY A 112 -7.31 14.54 4.19
C GLY A 112 -7.59 13.30 5.04
N ILE A 113 -6.76 13.00 6.04
CA ILE A 113 -7.03 11.95 7.03
C ILE A 113 -7.92 12.53 8.15
N CYS A 114 -9.18 12.81 7.84
CA CYS A 114 -10.05 13.59 8.71
C CYS A 114 -10.35 12.94 10.07
N HIS A 115 -10.40 11.61 10.15
CA HIS A 115 -10.65 10.91 11.42
C HIS A 115 -9.50 11.03 12.42
N LEU A 116 -8.29 11.42 12.01
CA LEU A 116 -7.19 11.74 12.92
C LEU A 116 -7.39 13.10 13.62
N LEU A 117 -8.25 13.97 13.07
CA LEU A 117 -8.60 15.26 13.67
C LEU A 117 -9.60 15.12 14.83
N GLU A 118 -10.34 14.01 14.88
CA GLU A 118 -11.38 13.76 15.90
C GLU A 118 -10.80 13.28 17.24
N ASN A 119 -9.51 12.94 17.28
CA ASN A 119 -8.79 12.46 18.46
C ASN A 119 -7.83 13.51 19.07
N VAL A 120 -7.94 14.78 18.68
CA VAL A 120 -7.11 15.90 19.18
C VAL A 120 -7.92 16.83 20.07
#